data_AF-A0A9P6BIM2-F1
#
_entry.id   AF-A0A9P6BIM2-F1
#
_cell.length_a   1.000
_cell.length_b   1.000
_cell.length_c   1.000
_cell.angle_alpha   90.00
_cell.angle_beta   90.00
_cell.angle_gamma   90.00
#
_symmetry.space_group_name_H-M   'P 1'
#
loop_
_entity.id
_entity.type
_entity.pdbx_description
1 polymer ?
#
loop_
_entity_poly.entity_id
_entity_poly.type
_entity_poly.pdbx_seq_one_letter_code
_entity_poly.pdbx_strand_id
1 'polypeptide(L)' 'NEVESLEDYVRAQGEGLLKITPAHLDMMGRRLMTDGVKTKIDTFVIGGEALNPSTVELWRNIQPDVRLVNEYGPTETV' A
#
# COMPACT_ATOMS: atom_id res chain seq x y z
N ASN A 1 11.58 3.58 -13.65
CA ASN A 1 10.59 4.58 -13.17
C ASN A 1 10.46 4.49 -11.65
N GLU A 2 10.05 5.54 -10.91
CA GLU A 2 9.94 5.50 -9.42
C GLU A 2 9.05 4.33 -8.92
N VAL A 3 7.97 4.05 -9.66
CA VAL A 3 7.05 2.93 -9.40
C VAL A 3 7.73 1.57 -9.52
N GLU A 4 8.64 1.43 -10.48
CA GLU A 4 9.37 0.20 -10.78
C GLU A 4 10.36 -0.13 -9.67
N SER A 5 11.07 0.89 -9.15
CA SER A 5 11.98 0.73 -8.01
C SER A 5 11.28 0.36 -6.71
N LEU A 6 10.03 0.82 -6.51
CA LEU A 6 9.24 0.47 -5.32
C LEU A 6 8.80 -0.99 -5.35
N GLU A 7 8.41 -1.48 -6.52
CA GLU A 7 8.00 -2.89 -6.71
C GLU A 7 9.15 -3.86 -6.48
N ASP A 8 10.35 -3.50 -6.95
CA ASP A 8 11.55 -4.31 -6.72
C ASP A 8 11.92 -4.38 -5.23
N TYR A 9 11.79 -3.27 -4.49
CA TYR A 9 12.02 -3.24 -3.04
C TYR A 9 11.02 -4.12 -2.28
N VAL A 10 9.73 -3.98 -2.61
CA VAL A 10 8.64 -4.77 -2.01
C VAL A 10 8.83 -6.27 -2.26
N ARG A 11 9.33 -6.65 -3.44
CA ARG A 11 9.61 -8.05 -3.81
C ARG A 11 10.88 -8.60 -3.14
N ALA A 12 11.92 -7.79 -2.99
CA ALA A 12 13.25 -8.23 -2.55
C ALA A 12 13.46 -8.32 -1.04
N GLN A 13 12.87 -7.42 -0.23
CA GLN A 13 13.23 -7.26 1.20
C GLN A 13 12.03 -7.06 2.15
N GLY A 14 10.81 -7.21 1.66
CA GLY A 14 9.64 -6.59 2.28
C GLY A 14 9.08 -7.19 3.57
N GLU A 15 9.84 -7.44 4.63
CA GLU A 15 9.23 -7.51 5.97
C GLU A 15 9.18 -6.10 6.57
N GLY A 16 8.03 -5.68 7.12
CA GLY A 16 7.90 -4.39 7.80
C GLY A 16 6.83 -3.43 7.25
N LEU A 17 7.15 -2.14 7.25
CA LEU A 17 6.19 -1.04 7.10
C LEU A 17 6.52 -0.17 5.87
N LEU A 18 5.50 0.11 5.05
CA LEU A 18 5.59 1.04 3.93
C LEU A 18 4.63 2.22 4.11
N LYS A 19 5.14 3.45 4.03
CA LYS A 19 4.31 4.67 3.93
C LYS A 19 3.98 4.93 2.46
N ILE A 20 2.72 5.16 2.15
CA ILE A 20 2.21 5.22 0.78
C ILE A 20 0.98 6.14 0.70
N THR A 21 0.69 6.71 -0.47
CA THR A 21 -0.58 7.43 -0.68
C THR A 21 -1.69 6.47 -1.13
N PRO A 22 -2.98 6.80 -0.91
CA PRO A 22 -4.10 6.02 -1.44
C PRO A 22 -3.99 5.70 -2.94
N ALA A 23 -3.59 6.66 -3.78
CA ALA A 23 -3.46 6.45 -5.23
C ALA A 23 -2.41 5.39 -5.58
N HIS A 24 -1.24 5.43 -4.93
CA HIS A 24 -0.18 4.45 -5.14
C HIS A 24 -0.56 3.06 -4.60
N LEU A 25 -1.27 3.01 -3.47
CA LEU A 25 -1.76 1.77 -2.89
C LEU A 25 -2.77 1.07 -3.81
N ASP A 26 -3.67 1.83 -4.43
CA ASP A 26 -4.64 1.31 -5.40
C ASP A 26 -3.97 0.74 -6.65
N MET A 27 -3.04 1.50 -7.24
CA MET A 27 -2.29 1.07 -8.43
C MET A 27 -1.50 -0.21 -8.15
N MET A 28 -0.76 -0.26 -7.03
CA MET A 28 -0.01 -1.44 -6.63
C MET A 28 -0.94 -2.65 -6.40
N GLY A 29 -2.06 -2.46 -5.69
CA GLY A 29 -3.03 -3.52 -5.47
C GLY A 29 -3.59 -4.11 -6.77
N ARG A 30 -3.95 -3.28 -7.75
CA ARG A 30 -4.46 -3.74 -9.05
C ARG A 30 -3.42 -4.54 -9.82
N ARG A 31 -2.15 -4.12 -9.78
CA ARG A 31 -1.05 -4.85 -10.41
C ARG A 31 -0.81 -6.20 -9.74
N LEU A 32 -0.72 -6.23 -8.41
CA LEU A 32 -0.56 -7.47 -7.64
C LEU A 32 -1.71 -8.45 -7.86
N MET A 33 -2.96 -7.96 -7.93
CA MET A 33 -4.12 -8.76 -8.26
C MET A 33 -4.04 -9.35 -9.68
N THR A 34 -3.64 -8.53 -10.66
CA THR A 34 -3.45 -8.98 -12.05
C THR A 34 -2.35 -10.03 -12.18
N ASP A 35 -1.24 -9.81 -11.49
CA ASP A 35 -0.07 -10.69 -11.52
C ASP A 35 -0.27 -11.96 -10.66
N GLY A 36 -1.30 -12.00 -9.80
CA GLY A 36 -1.58 -13.11 -8.91
C GLY A 36 -0.53 -13.30 -7.81
N VAL A 37 0.19 -12.23 -7.46
CA VAL A 37 1.30 -12.27 -6.49
C VAL A 37 0.99 -11.47 -5.24
N LYS A 38 1.55 -11.91 -4.12
CA LYS A 38 1.43 -11.23 -2.82
C LYS A 38 2.62 -10.32 -2.56
N THR A 39 2.41 -9.30 -1.73
CA THR A 39 3.49 -8.48 -1.18
C THR A 39 4.02 -9.14 0.08
N LYS A 40 5.31 -8.92 0.39
CA LYS A 40 5.85 -9.32 1.69
C LYS A 40 5.48 -8.30 2.79
N ILE A 41 5.12 -7.06 2.43
CA ILE A 41 4.87 -5.96 3.38
C ILE A 41 3.74 -6.32 4.34
N ASP A 42 3.99 -6.16 5.63
CA ASP A 42 3.04 -6.47 6.70
C ASP A 42 2.10 -5.31 7.00
N THR A 43 2.59 -4.07 6.88
CA THR A 43 1.84 -2.86 7.22
C THR A 43 1.99 -1.75 6.18
N PHE A 44 0.86 -1.25 5.69
CA PHE A 44 0.80 0.01 4.94
C PHE A 44 0.31 1.13 5.84
N VAL A 45 1.08 2.22 5.90
CA VAL A 45 0.66 3.49 6.49
C VAL A 45 0.26 4.41 5.35
N ILE A 46 -1.01 4.80 5.33
CA ILE A 46 -1.67 5.39 4.17
C ILE A 46 -2.03 6.82 4.50
N GLY A 47 -1.48 7.80 3.79
CA GLY A 47 -1.73 9.21 4.12
C GLY A 47 -1.50 10.15 2.95
N GLY A 48 -1.72 11.44 3.20
CA GLY A 48 -1.56 12.52 2.22
C GLY A 48 -2.78 12.77 1.33
N GLU A 49 -3.74 11.84 1.26
CA GLU A 49 -4.98 11.97 0.48
C GLU A 49 -6.12 11.22 1.19
N ALA A 50 -7.36 11.39 0.70
CA ALA A 50 -8.50 10.62 1.20
C ALA A 50 -8.43 9.14 0.74
N LEU A 51 -8.50 8.20 1.69
CA LEU A 51 -8.53 6.77 1.39
C LEU A 51 -9.94 6.31 0.96
N ASN A 52 -10.05 5.76 -0.25
CA ASN A 52 -11.29 5.21 -0.79
C ASN A 52 -11.58 3.80 -0.21
N PRO A 53 -12.82 3.51 0.25
CA PRO A 53 -13.22 2.17 0.67
C PRO A 53 -12.93 1.06 -0.34
N SER A 54 -13.05 1.32 -1.64
CA SER A 54 -12.81 0.30 -2.68
C SER A 54 -11.35 -0.18 -2.70
N THR A 55 -10.39 0.70 -2.39
CA THR A 55 -8.98 0.33 -2.24
C THR A 55 -8.79 -0.59 -1.04
N VAL A 56 -9.51 -0.38 0.07
CA VAL A 56 -9.46 -1.28 1.22
C VAL A 56 -10.02 -2.66 0.86
N GLU A 57 -11.17 -2.71 0.19
CA GLU A 57 -11.79 -3.96 -0.27
C GLU A 57 -10.86 -4.75 -1.21
N LEU A 58 -10.22 -4.06 -2.16
CA LEU A 58 -9.22 -4.62 -3.05
C LEU A 58 -8.12 -5.34 -2.25
N TRP A 59 -7.55 -4.68 -1.25
CA TRP A 59 -6.47 -5.25 -0.44
C TRP A 59 -6.92 -6.38 0.47
N ARG A 60 -8.16 -6.35 0.96
CA ARG A 60 -8.74 -7.49 1.69
C ARG A 60 -8.89 -8.74 0.83
N ASN A 61 -9.12 -8.58 -0.47
CA ASN A 61 -9.17 -9.69 -1.41
C ASN A 61 -7.77 -10.23 -1.77
N ILE A 62 -6.77 -9.36 -1.89
CA ILE A 62 -5.40 -9.76 -2.27
C ILE A 62 -4.67 -10.42 -1.10
N GLN A 63 -4.69 -9.78 0.06
CA GLN A 63 -3.91 -10.17 1.23
C GLN A 63 -4.65 -9.76 2.52
N PRO A 64 -5.61 -10.57 3.00
CA PRO A 64 -6.47 -10.20 4.13
C PRO A 64 -5.69 -9.94 5.42
N ASP A 65 -4.53 -10.57 5.59
CA ASP A 65 -3.67 -10.46 6.76
C ASP A 65 -2.85 -9.17 6.81
N VAL A 66 -2.81 -8.39 5.72
CA VAL A 66 -2.08 -7.12 5.71
C VAL A 66 -2.76 -6.09 6.62
N ARG A 67 -1.94 -5.33 7.34
CA ARG A 67 -2.42 -4.23 8.17
C ARG A 67 -2.45 -2.94 7.35
N LEU A 68 -3.61 -2.31 7.29
CA LEU A 68 -3.82 -1.00 6.66
C LEU A 68 -4.07 0.04 7.76
N VAL A 69 -3.23 1.06 7.83
CA VAL A 69 -3.35 2.17 8.80
C VAL A 69 -3.61 3.44 8.02
N ASN A 70 -4.82 4.00 8.15
CA ASN A 70 -5.14 5.31 7.57
C ASN A 70 -4.60 6.41 8.50
N GLU A 71 -3.58 7.12 8.04
CA GLU A 71 -2.92 8.24 8.72
C GLU A 71 -3.51 9.56 8.21
N TYR A 72 -3.97 10.39 9.14
CA TYR A 72 -4.28 11.78 8.87
C TYR A 72 -3.40 12.66 9.77
N GLY A 73 -2.71 13.62 9.16
CA GLY A 73 -1.87 14.58 9.86
C GLY A 73 -1.53 15.75 8.94
N PRO A 74 -2.04 16.98 9.20
CA PRO A 74 -1.55 18.16 8.51
C PRO A 74 -0.10 18.45 8.92
N THR A 75 0.65 19.11 8.05
CA THR A 75 2.06 19.45 8.30
C THR A 75 2.26 20.41 9.48
N GLU A 76 1.21 21.12 9.87
CA GLU A 76 1.17 22.19 10.86
C GLU A 76 0.95 21.71 12.30
N THR A 77 0.67 20.42 12.52
CA THR A 77 0.38 19.86 13.85
C THR A 77 1.54 19.04 14.40
N VAL A 78 2.73 19.66 14.52
CA VAL A 78 3.93 19.10 15.17
C VAL A 78 4.46 19.98 16.29
#